data_AF-A0A4Q3FBQ1-F1
#
_entry.id   AF-A0A4Q3FBQ1-F1
#
_cell.length_a   1.000
_cell.length_b   1.000
_cell.length_c   1.000
_cell.angle_alpha   90.00
_cell.angle_beta   90.00
_cell.angle_gamma   90.00
#
_symmetry.space_group_name_H-M   'P 1'
#
loop_
_entity.id
_entity.type
_entity.pdbx_description
1 polymer ?
#
loop_
_entity_poly.entity_id
_entity_poly.type
_entity_poly.pdbx_seq_one_letter_code
_entity_poly.pdbx_strand_id
1 'polypeptide(L)'
;MYSYLNFQEITANWINPDKNIYADLKKLHIWRIKTANFFSELNSFKLLLEAAEIESWILIAISNNQIGIDLEQINASFTYQNLLDFSFNLDEKNYIQTSAFPHQSFYKLWTRKEALLKATGKGLIDELALIPSLNGNHQNPTQLTSSAESWQINSFKVDENHIASTAFIPVKTALQFFNFQL
;
A
#
# COMPACT_ATOMS: atom_id res chain seq x y z
N MET A 1 2.63 8.93 26.08
CA MET A 1 3.22 7.95 25.14
C MET A 1 3.21 8.62 23.78
N TYR A 2 4.35 8.75 23.10
CA TYR A 2 4.41 9.35 21.77
C TYR A 2 3.97 8.32 20.72
N SER A 3 3.18 8.72 19.72
CA SER A 3 2.82 7.90 18.56
C SER A 3 3.80 8.13 17.41
N TYR A 4 4.08 7.07 16.65
CA TYR A 4 5.06 7.09 15.57
C TYR A 4 4.56 6.40 14.30
N LEU A 5 5.11 6.80 13.17
CA LEU A 5 4.96 6.14 11.88
C LEU A 5 6.30 5.48 11.52
N ASN A 6 6.31 4.17 11.35
CA ASN A 6 7.51 3.42 10.94
C ASN A 6 7.36 2.94 9.50
N PHE A 7 8.15 3.51 8.58
CA PHE A 7 8.16 3.13 7.18
C PHE A 7 9.35 2.23 6.87
N GLN A 8 9.08 1.12 6.19
CA GLN A 8 10.13 0.21 5.74
C GLN A 8 9.79 -0.44 4.40
N GLU A 9 10.83 -0.96 3.77
CA GLU A 9 10.69 -1.83 2.59
C GLU A 9 10.88 -3.27 3.03
N ILE A 10 10.01 -4.15 2.55
CA ILE A 10 10.05 -5.57 2.84
C ILE A 10 9.93 -6.37 1.55
N THR A 11 10.43 -7.61 1.58
CA THR A 11 10.24 -8.56 0.49
C THR A 11 8.96 -9.36 0.72
N ALA A 12 8.04 -9.33 -0.24
CA ALA A 12 6.85 -10.17 -0.23
C ALA A 12 7.18 -11.60 -0.68
N ASN A 13 7.06 -12.55 0.24
CA ASN A 13 7.25 -13.97 -0.05
C ASN A 13 5.90 -14.62 -0.40
N TRP A 14 5.49 -14.49 -1.66
CA TRP A 14 4.21 -15.00 -2.15
C TRP A 14 4.16 -16.53 -2.14
N ILE A 15 3.25 -17.10 -1.35
CA ILE A 15 3.04 -18.54 -1.27
C ILE A 15 1.70 -18.96 -1.89
N ASN A 16 1.66 -20.17 -2.45
CA ASN A 16 0.40 -20.78 -2.85
C ASN A 16 -0.25 -21.40 -1.61
N PRO A 17 -1.49 -21.04 -1.29
CA PRO A 17 -2.18 -21.54 -0.11
C PRO A 17 -2.51 -23.04 -0.24
N ASP A 18 -2.42 -23.80 0.86
CA ASP A 18 -3.01 -25.14 0.91
C ASP A 18 -4.55 -25.05 0.82
N LYS A 19 -5.22 -26.15 0.43
CA LYS A 19 -6.69 -26.19 0.24
C LYS A 19 -7.51 -25.80 1.49
N ASN A 20 -6.90 -25.79 2.68
CA ASN A 20 -7.55 -25.48 3.95
C ASN A 20 -6.92 -24.25 4.65
N ILE A 21 -6.80 -23.12 3.95
CA ILE A 21 -6.42 -21.88 4.65
C ILE A 21 -7.59 -21.38 5.48
N TYR A 22 -7.39 -21.44 6.80
CA TYR A 22 -8.13 -20.62 7.74
C TYR A 22 -7.41 -19.27 7.84
N ALA A 23 -8.17 -18.17 7.74
CA ALA A 23 -7.63 -16.87 8.10
C ALA A 23 -7.27 -16.91 9.60
N ASP A 24 -5.97 -16.98 9.90
CA ASP A 24 -5.52 -16.80 11.28
C ASP A 24 -5.68 -15.33 11.58
N LEU A 25 -6.79 -14.98 12.22
CA LEU A 25 -7.16 -13.60 12.50
C LEU A 25 -6.19 -12.89 13.46
N LYS A 26 -5.21 -13.60 14.03
CA LYS A 26 -4.10 -12.97 14.72
C LYS A 26 -3.12 -12.34 13.73
N LYS A 27 -3.05 -12.83 12.49
CA LYS A 27 -2.12 -12.43 11.43
C LYS A 27 -2.75 -11.47 10.43
N LEU A 28 -1.87 -10.80 9.70
CA LEU A 28 -2.24 -9.93 8.60
C LEU A 28 -2.01 -10.70 7.29
N HIS A 29 -3.08 -10.94 6.54
CA HIS A 29 -3.03 -11.70 5.29
C HIS A 29 -3.18 -10.76 4.10
N ILE A 30 -2.21 -10.77 3.18
CA ILE A 30 -2.26 -10.07 1.90
C ILE A 30 -2.42 -11.10 0.79
N TRP A 31 -3.48 -10.97 0.02
CA TRP A 31 -3.77 -11.80 -1.14
C TRP A 31 -3.58 -10.99 -2.40
N ARG A 32 -2.97 -11.59 -3.42
CA ARG A 32 -2.98 -11.04 -4.77
C ARG A 32 -3.78 -11.92 -5.73
N ILE A 33 -4.59 -11.28 -6.55
CA ILE A 33 -5.40 -11.92 -7.59
C ILE A 33 -4.95 -11.35 -8.93
N LYS A 34 -4.53 -12.22 -9.85
CA LYS A 34 -4.20 -11.80 -11.21
C LYS A 34 -5.49 -11.64 -12.00
N THR A 35 -5.73 -10.47 -12.57
CA THR A 35 -6.99 -10.16 -13.30
C THR A 35 -7.20 -11.09 -14.50
N ALA A 36 -6.13 -11.52 -15.15
CA ALA A 36 -6.20 -12.52 -16.23
C ALA A 36 -6.81 -13.87 -15.82
N ASN A 37 -6.89 -14.18 -14.51
CA ASN A 37 -7.40 -15.45 -14.01
C ASN A 37 -8.92 -15.47 -13.79
N PHE A 38 -9.66 -14.39 -14.08
CA PHE A 38 -11.11 -14.41 -14.01
C PHE A 38 -11.69 -15.24 -15.17
N PHE A 39 -11.99 -16.52 -14.91
CA PHE A 39 -12.80 -17.35 -15.80
C PHE A 39 -14.20 -16.75 -15.98
N SER A 40 -14.89 -17.17 -17.05
CA SER A 40 -16.17 -16.65 -17.58
C SER A 40 -17.34 -16.48 -16.59
N GLU A 41 -17.20 -16.92 -15.35
CA GLU A 41 -18.24 -16.91 -14.32
C GLU A 41 -18.41 -15.53 -13.64
N LEU A 42 -17.45 -14.62 -13.77
CA LEU A 42 -17.49 -13.28 -13.16
C LEU A 42 -17.49 -12.15 -14.19
N ASN A 43 -18.19 -12.31 -15.32
CA ASN A 43 -18.23 -11.31 -16.39
C ASN A 43 -18.62 -9.90 -15.92
N SER A 44 -19.58 -9.76 -15.01
CA SER A 44 -19.96 -8.44 -14.47
C SER A 44 -18.82 -7.79 -13.68
N PHE A 45 -18.05 -8.58 -12.94
CA PHE A 45 -16.87 -8.08 -12.22
C PHE A 45 -15.75 -7.74 -13.18
N LYS A 46 -15.52 -8.58 -14.21
CA LYS A 46 -14.55 -8.28 -15.28
C LYS A 46 -14.86 -6.95 -15.98
N LEU A 47 -16.11 -6.72 -16.38
CA LEU A 47 -16.53 -5.45 -17.00
C LEU A 47 -16.31 -4.25 -16.08
N LEU A 48 -16.52 -4.41 -14.77
CA LEU A 48 -16.23 -3.37 -13.79
C LEU A 48 -14.72 -3.07 -13.71
N LEU A 49 -13.87 -4.10 -13.72
CA LEU A 49 -12.42 -3.92 -13.69
C LEU A 49 -11.91 -3.25 -14.97
N GLU A 50 -12.44 -3.64 -16.12
CA GLU A 50 -12.13 -3.00 -17.41
C GLU A 50 -12.55 -1.53 -17.42
N ALA A 51 -13.75 -1.22 -16.93
CA ALA A 51 -14.22 0.16 -16.81
C ALA A 51 -13.40 1.01 -15.81
N ALA A 52 -12.80 0.36 -14.81
CA ALA A 52 -11.93 0.99 -13.82
C ALA A 52 -10.44 1.01 -14.23
N GLU A 53 -10.11 0.54 -15.45
CA GLU A 53 -8.74 0.44 -15.96
C GLU A 53 -7.80 -0.37 -15.05
N ILE A 54 -8.32 -1.39 -14.35
CA ILE A 54 -7.54 -2.27 -13.48
C ILE A 54 -6.99 -3.44 -14.31
N GLU A 55 -5.77 -3.31 -14.80
CA GLU A 55 -5.29 -4.21 -15.85
C GLU A 55 -4.50 -5.44 -15.37
N SER A 56 -4.03 -5.50 -14.11
CA SER A 56 -3.06 -6.54 -13.72
C SER A 56 -3.36 -7.28 -12.41
N TRP A 57 -3.46 -6.56 -11.30
CA TRP A 57 -3.52 -7.16 -9.98
C TRP A 57 -4.60 -6.51 -9.12
N ILE A 58 -5.25 -7.33 -8.31
CA ILE A 58 -6.06 -6.89 -7.18
C ILE A 58 -5.38 -7.38 -5.92
N LEU A 59 -5.24 -6.50 -4.93
CA LEU A 59 -4.81 -6.89 -3.58
C LEU A 59 -5.98 -6.88 -2.62
N ILE A 60 -6.02 -7.87 -1.73
CA ILE A 60 -6.95 -7.94 -0.61
C ILE A 60 -6.13 -8.06 0.67
N ALA A 61 -6.35 -7.12 1.59
CA ALA A 61 -5.75 -7.16 2.91
C ALA A 61 -6.80 -7.55 3.95
N ILE A 62 -6.51 -8.56 4.76
CA ILE A 62 -7.41 -9.10 5.78
C ILE A 62 -6.72 -9.03 7.14
N SER A 63 -7.40 -8.43 8.12
CA SER A 63 -6.90 -8.19 9.47
C SER A 63 -8.07 -8.02 10.45
N ASN A 64 -7.85 -8.35 11.73
CA ASN A 64 -8.77 -8.01 12.83
C ASN A 64 -8.60 -6.57 13.33
N ASN A 65 -7.52 -5.90 12.95
CA ASN A 65 -7.25 -4.51 13.29
C ASN A 65 -7.36 -3.63 12.04
N GLN A 66 -7.41 -2.31 12.25
CA GLN A 66 -7.36 -1.35 11.15
C GLN A 66 -6.16 -1.61 10.24
N ILE A 67 -6.46 -1.62 8.95
CA ILE A 67 -5.49 -1.86 7.89
C ILE A 67 -5.90 -1.08 6.66
N GLY A 68 -4.90 -0.54 5.98
CA GLY A 68 -5.04 -0.02 4.64
C GLY A 68 -4.02 -0.68 3.73
N ILE A 69 -4.40 -0.84 2.47
CA ILE A 69 -3.54 -1.33 1.41
C ILE A 69 -3.75 -0.47 0.17
N ASP A 70 -2.64 -0.17 -0.50
CA ASP A 70 -2.64 0.52 -1.77
C ASP A 70 -1.68 -0.17 -2.74
N LEU A 71 -2.06 -0.20 -4.03
CA LEU A 71 -1.34 -0.86 -5.11
C LEU A 71 -1.33 0.08 -6.30
N GLU A 72 -0.16 0.32 -6.86
CA GLU A 72 0.02 1.12 -8.07
C GLU A 72 0.87 0.39 -9.11
N GLN A 73 0.50 0.55 -10.38
CA GLN A 73 1.34 0.20 -11.51
C GLN A 73 2.33 1.33 -11.77
N ILE A 74 3.60 0.99 -11.89
CA ILE A 74 4.68 1.93 -12.17
C ILE A 74 4.62 2.32 -13.64
N ASN A 75 3.97 3.44 -13.93
CA ASN A 75 3.90 4.01 -15.27
C ASN A 75 4.97 5.09 -15.46
N ALA A 76 6.01 4.79 -16.25
CA ALA A 76 7.11 5.71 -16.56
C ALA A 76 6.71 6.90 -17.46
N SER A 77 5.57 6.82 -18.13
CA SER A 77 5.03 7.91 -18.96
C SER A 77 4.14 8.87 -18.16
N PHE A 78 3.79 8.53 -16.91
CA PHE A 78 2.99 9.40 -16.06
C PHE A 78 3.80 10.64 -15.62
N THR A 79 3.21 11.82 -15.80
CA THR A 79 3.82 13.12 -15.46
C THR A 79 3.29 13.59 -14.11
N TYR A 80 3.94 13.16 -13.03
CA TYR A 80 3.49 13.43 -11.66
C TYR A 80 3.99 14.76 -11.06
N GLN A 81 4.70 15.59 -11.83
CA GLN A 81 5.33 16.82 -11.34
C GLN A 81 4.35 17.76 -10.64
N ASN A 82 3.14 17.90 -11.19
CA ASN A 82 2.09 18.75 -10.60
C ASN A 82 1.55 18.21 -9.27
N LEU A 83 1.71 16.91 -9.01
CA LEU A 83 1.29 16.29 -7.75
C LEU A 83 2.34 16.43 -6.66
N LEU A 84 3.60 16.75 -7.00
CA LEU A 84 4.70 16.73 -6.04
C LEU A 84 4.48 17.72 -4.90
N ASP A 85 4.11 18.95 -5.23
CA ASP A 85 3.96 20.01 -4.23
C ASP A 85 2.74 19.81 -3.32
N PHE A 86 1.69 19.17 -3.84
CA PHE A 86 0.50 18.82 -3.06
C PHE A 86 0.76 17.62 -2.14
N SER A 87 1.51 16.64 -2.64
CA SER A 87 1.57 15.32 -2.01
C SER A 87 2.78 15.11 -1.12
N PHE A 88 3.88 15.82 -1.34
CA PHE A 88 5.17 15.50 -0.74
C PHE A 88 5.86 16.72 -0.12
N ASN A 89 6.50 16.50 1.03
CA ASN A 89 7.37 17.50 1.64
C ASN A 89 8.70 17.65 0.86
N LEU A 90 9.53 18.62 1.27
CA LEU A 90 10.79 18.90 0.58
C LEU A 90 11.74 17.71 0.52
N ASP A 91 11.88 16.95 1.61
CA ASP A 91 12.79 15.81 1.68
C ASP A 91 12.32 14.66 0.79
N GLU A 92 11.01 14.41 0.74
CA GLU A 92 10.38 13.44 -0.15
C GLU A 92 10.52 13.82 -1.62
N LYS A 93 10.34 15.10 -1.96
CA LYS A 93 10.55 15.62 -3.32
C LYS A 93 12.02 15.45 -3.74
N ASN A 94 12.96 15.80 -2.87
CA ASN A 94 14.38 15.61 -3.11
C ASN A 94 14.71 14.12 -3.32
N TYR A 95 14.14 13.24 -2.49
CA TYR A 95 14.32 11.79 -2.60
C TYR A 95 13.83 11.26 -3.96
N ILE A 96 12.67 11.72 -4.44
CA ILE A 96 12.13 11.35 -5.75
C ILE A 96 13.04 11.87 -6.88
N GLN A 97 13.41 13.15 -6.83
CA GLN A 97 14.13 13.83 -7.92
C GLN A 97 15.57 13.36 -8.10
N THR A 98 16.22 12.94 -7.02
CA THR A 98 17.62 12.46 -7.03
C THR A 98 17.74 10.94 -7.18
N SER A 99 16.61 10.23 -7.22
CA SER A 99 16.58 8.78 -7.39
C SER A 99 17.04 8.37 -8.79
N ALA A 100 17.76 7.24 -8.87
CA ALA A 100 18.04 6.56 -10.14
C ALA A 100 16.75 6.04 -10.82
N PHE A 101 15.68 5.85 -10.04
CA PHE A 101 14.37 5.38 -10.50
C PHE A 101 13.27 6.29 -9.95
N PRO A 102 13.11 7.50 -10.50
CA PRO A 102 12.26 8.54 -9.90
C PRO A 102 10.78 8.17 -9.88
N HIS A 103 10.24 7.52 -10.93
CA HIS A 103 8.87 6.99 -10.92
C HIS A 103 8.66 5.92 -9.85
N GLN A 104 9.61 5.00 -9.68
CA GLN A 104 9.50 3.98 -8.64
C GLN A 104 9.49 4.62 -7.24
N SER A 105 10.34 5.62 -7.02
CA SER A 105 10.33 6.42 -5.80
C SER A 105 9.01 7.13 -5.57
N PHE A 106 8.43 7.76 -6.60
CA PHE A 106 7.13 8.43 -6.53
C PHE A 106 6.03 7.45 -6.10
N TYR A 107 5.82 6.36 -6.84
CA TYR A 107 4.76 5.39 -6.54
C TYR A 107 4.96 4.71 -5.19
N LYS A 108 6.21 4.50 -4.75
CA LYS A 108 6.50 4.01 -3.40
C LYS A 108 5.98 4.98 -2.34
N LEU A 109 6.35 6.26 -2.43
CA LEU A 109 5.96 7.24 -1.42
C LEU A 109 4.45 7.51 -1.48
N TRP A 110 3.87 7.52 -2.68
CA TRP A 110 2.43 7.65 -2.91
C TRP A 110 1.65 6.51 -2.24
N THR A 111 1.97 5.26 -2.57
CA THR A 111 1.26 4.10 -2.00
C THR A 111 1.34 4.05 -0.48
N ARG A 112 2.44 4.52 0.13
CA ARG A 112 2.57 4.62 1.60
C ARG A 112 1.55 5.58 2.20
N LYS A 113 1.37 6.76 1.61
CA LYS A 113 0.42 7.75 2.09
C LYS A 113 -1.01 7.25 1.90
N GLU A 114 -1.33 6.74 0.71
CA GLU A 114 -2.65 6.16 0.42
C GLU A 114 -3.00 4.99 1.34
N ALA A 115 -2.06 4.06 1.60
CA ALA A 115 -2.28 2.96 2.53
C ALA A 115 -2.61 3.48 3.94
N LEU A 116 -1.91 4.51 4.43
CA LEU A 116 -2.19 5.12 5.73
C LEU A 116 -3.55 5.84 5.75
N LEU A 117 -3.90 6.59 4.71
CA LEU A 117 -5.21 7.26 4.61
C LEU A 117 -6.37 6.26 4.54
N LYS A 118 -6.20 5.17 3.81
CA LYS A 118 -7.17 4.05 3.75
C LYS A 118 -7.33 3.39 5.11
N ALA A 119 -6.23 3.17 5.83
CA ALA A 119 -6.29 2.54 7.15
C ALA A 119 -6.98 3.42 8.20
N THR A 120 -6.81 4.73 8.09
CA THR A 120 -7.41 5.72 9.01
C THR A 120 -8.82 6.17 8.60
N GLY A 121 -9.28 5.80 7.40
CA GLY A 121 -10.60 6.16 6.87
C GLY A 121 -10.77 7.63 6.49
N LYS A 122 -9.68 8.37 6.31
CA LYS A 122 -9.72 9.83 6.08
C LYS A 122 -9.94 10.25 4.63
N GLY A 123 -9.69 9.34 3.69
CA GLY A 123 -9.63 9.69 2.27
C GLY A 123 -8.49 10.66 1.96
N LEU A 124 -8.44 11.17 0.73
CA LEU A 124 -7.49 12.21 0.32
C LEU A 124 -7.77 13.51 1.08
N ILE A 125 -6.72 14.09 1.65
CA ILE A 125 -6.77 15.33 2.42
C ILE A 125 -5.80 16.36 1.83
N ASP A 126 -6.09 17.65 2.01
CA ASP A 126 -5.25 18.76 1.51
C ASP A 126 -3.86 18.81 2.15
N GLU A 127 -3.68 18.13 3.28
CA GLU A 127 -2.48 18.14 4.11
C GLU A 127 -1.53 16.96 3.81
N LEU A 128 -1.63 16.35 2.63
CA LEU A 128 -0.89 15.14 2.26
C LEU A 128 0.64 15.31 2.37
N ALA A 129 1.15 16.51 2.03
CA ALA A 129 2.56 16.87 2.18
C ALA A 129 3.05 16.86 3.65
N LEU A 130 2.16 16.98 4.65
CA LEU A 130 2.52 16.93 6.07
C LEU A 130 2.73 15.49 6.58
N ILE A 131 2.22 14.50 5.85
CA ILE A 131 2.38 13.08 6.19
C ILE A 131 3.77 12.62 5.75
N PRO A 132 4.69 12.19 6.64
CA PRO A 132 5.95 11.63 6.20
C PRO A 132 5.73 10.28 5.51
N SER A 133 6.63 9.90 4.61
CA SER A 133 6.57 8.63 3.88
C SER A 133 7.95 8.05 3.56
N LEU A 134 9.04 8.73 3.94
CA LEU A 134 10.41 8.22 3.83
C LEU A 134 10.65 7.07 4.84
N ASN A 135 11.62 6.20 4.54
CA ASN A 135 11.99 5.11 5.45
C ASN A 135 12.39 5.63 6.84
N GLY A 136 12.16 4.80 7.86
CA GLY A 136 12.51 5.08 9.25
C GLY A 136 11.30 5.46 10.11
N ASN A 137 11.61 5.86 11.34
CA ASN A 137 10.62 6.26 12.34
C ASN A 137 10.42 7.77 12.31
N HIS A 138 9.16 8.18 12.18
CA HIS A 138 8.74 9.58 12.19
C HIS A 138 7.74 9.79 13.31
N GLN A 139 7.74 10.98 13.91
CA GLN A 139 6.64 11.35 14.79
C GLN A 139 5.36 11.42 13.98
N ASN A 140 4.28 10.91 14.55
CA ASN A 140 2.99 11.02 13.92
C ASN A 140 2.55 12.49 13.88
N PRO A 141 2.33 13.09 12.69
CA PRO A 141 1.84 14.46 12.59
C PRO A 141 0.53 14.58 13.36
N THR A 142 0.49 15.51 14.33
CA THR A 142 -0.56 15.68 15.33
C THR A 142 -1.87 16.14 14.70
N GLN A 143 -2.53 15.25 13.97
CA GLN A 143 -3.86 15.41 13.36
C GLN A 143 -4.28 14.19 12.55
N LEU A 144 -3.38 13.25 12.19
CA LEU A 144 -3.68 12.14 11.27
C LEU A 144 -4.34 10.92 11.91
N THR A 145 -3.93 10.53 13.11
CA THR A 145 -4.54 9.38 13.83
C THR A 145 -4.81 9.76 15.28
N SER A 146 -5.61 8.98 16.00
CA SER A 146 -5.72 9.12 17.46
C SER A 146 -4.32 9.07 18.10
N SER A 147 -4.09 9.96 19.07
CA SER A 147 -2.76 10.33 19.59
C SER A 147 -1.93 9.19 20.22
N ALA A 148 -2.50 7.99 20.38
CA ALA A 148 -1.87 6.86 21.06
C ALA A 148 -1.34 5.74 20.14
N GLU A 149 -1.59 5.77 18.83
CA GLU A 149 -1.31 4.63 17.94
C GLU A 149 0.00 4.79 17.18
N SER A 150 0.84 3.74 17.20
CA SER A 150 2.02 3.65 16.35
C SER A 150 1.71 2.79 15.13
N TRP A 151 1.96 3.31 13.94
CA TRP A 151 1.68 2.64 12.67
C TRP A 151 2.95 2.04 12.08
N GLN A 152 2.81 0.86 11.48
CA GLN A 152 3.83 0.27 10.62
C GLN A 152 3.34 0.31 9.18
N ILE A 153 4.19 0.87 8.33
CA ILE A 153 3.93 1.05 6.91
C ILE A 153 5.01 0.32 6.12
N ASN A 154 4.58 -0.70 5.37
CA ASN A 154 5.49 -1.58 4.66
C ASN A 154 5.26 -1.48 3.17
N SER A 155 6.30 -1.18 2.40
CA SER A 155 6.26 -1.25 0.94
C SER A 155 6.86 -2.57 0.44
N PHE A 156 6.24 -3.15 -0.58
CA PHE A 156 6.71 -4.38 -1.22
C PHE A 156 6.36 -4.39 -2.71
N LYS A 157 7.20 -5.06 -3.50
CA LYS A 157 6.90 -5.33 -4.90
C LYS A 157 5.84 -6.43 -5.01
N VAL A 158 4.80 -6.20 -5.80
CA VAL A 158 3.86 -7.26 -6.21
C VAL A 158 4.45 -8.05 -7.37
N ASP A 159 5.07 -7.35 -8.32
CA ASP A 159 5.95 -7.85 -9.37
C ASP A 159 6.95 -6.75 -9.78
N GLU A 160 7.60 -6.85 -10.94
CA GLU A 160 8.58 -5.85 -11.39
C GLU A 160 7.98 -4.49 -11.76
N ASN A 161 6.68 -4.44 -12.08
CA ASN A 161 5.99 -3.24 -12.55
C ASN A 161 4.98 -2.70 -11.54
N HIS A 162 4.82 -3.35 -10.39
CA HIS A 162 3.80 -2.99 -9.41
C HIS A 162 4.38 -2.88 -8.01
N ILE A 163 4.06 -1.78 -7.35
CA ILE A 163 4.42 -1.54 -5.96
C ILE A 163 3.18 -1.38 -5.12
N ALA A 164 3.22 -1.93 -3.91
CA ALA A 164 2.16 -1.79 -2.95
C ALA A 164 2.71 -1.39 -1.60
N SER A 165 1.84 -0.78 -0.80
CA SER A 165 2.12 -0.52 0.61
C SER A 165 0.96 -0.95 1.48
N THR A 166 1.26 -1.44 2.68
CA THR A 166 0.28 -1.67 3.75
C THR A 166 0.55 -0.73 4.90
N ALA A 167 -0.51 -0.25 5.56
CA ALA A 167 -0.42 0.48 6.81
C ALA A 167 -1.32 -0.21 7.84
N PHE A 168 -0.76 -0.54 9.01
CA PHE A 168 -1.48 -1.21 10.09
C PHE A 168 -0.85 -0.88 11.45
N ILE A 169 -1.64 -1.03 12.51
CA ILE A 169 -1.13 -0.94 13.88
C ILE A 169 -0.44 -2.27 14.22
N PRO A 170 0.85 -2.28 14.61
CA PRO A 170 1.57 -3.51 14.93
C PRO A 170 0.90 -4.26 16.08
N VAL A 171 0.43 -5.46 15.80
CA VAL A 171 0.21 -6.52 16.79
C VAL A 171 1.43 -7.44 16.79
N LYS A 172 1.51 -8.42 17.70
CA LYS A 172 2.60 -9.43 17.79
C LYS A 172 2.68 -10.36 16.56
N THR A 173 2.39 -9.87 15.35
CA THR A 173 2.09 -10.72 14.22
C THR A 173 2.77 -10.31 12.93
N ALA A 174 3.13 -11.34 12.15
CA ALA A 174 3.79 -11.23 10.87
C ALA A 174 2.77 -11.06 9.72
N LEU A 175 3.21 -10.36 8.67
CA LEU A 175 2.57 -10.32 7.37
C LEU A 175 2.74 -11.66 6.65
N GLN A 176 1.67 -12.12 6.01
CA GLN A 176 1.68 -13.29 5.16
C GLN A 176 1.14 -12.94 3.77
N PHE A 177 1.82 -13.42 2.72
CA PHE A 177 1.53 -13.06 1.33
C PHE A 177 1.07 -14.31 0.55
N PHE A 178 -0.12 -14.27 -0.02
CA PHE A 178 -0.74 -15.42 -0.67
C PHE A 178 -1.09 -15.12 -2.14
N ASN A 179 -0.89 -16.11 -3.00
CA ASN A 179 -1.49 -16.12 -4.33
C ASN A 179 -2.92 -16.64 -4.22
N PHE A 180 -3.87 -15.93 -4.83
CA PHE A 180 -5.20 -16.51 -5.03
C PHE A 180 -5.14 -17.57 -6.14
N GLN A 181 -5.68 -18.74 -5.85
CA GLN A 181 -5.84 -19.84 -6.80
C GLN A 181 -7.32 -20.22 -6.84
N LEU A 182 -7.87 -20.35 -8.05
CA LEU A 182 -9.18 -20.95 -8.30
C LEU A 182 -9.04 -22.47 -8.41
#